data_AF-A0A921NB55-F1
#
_entry.id   AF-A0A921NB55-F1
#
_cell.length_a   1.000
_cell.length_b   1.000
_cell.length_c   1.000
_cell.angle_alpha   90.00
_cell.angle_beta   90.00
_cell.angle_gamma   90.00
#
_symmetry.space_group_name_H-M   'P 1'
#
loop_
_entity.id
_entity.type
_entity.pdbx_description
1 polymer ?
#
loop_
_entity_poly.entity_id
_entity_poly.type
_entity_poly.pdbx_seq_one_letter_code
_entity_poly.pdbx_strand_id
1 'polypeptide(L)'
;MIIVHTESNAFTAINWEEIAAIETIENKIDERLEIFATRIYTYENIYYSPLSVERFLNAICQLGGATYRGRVSAARRILRLKRRAPLLIGYAPTSIIALPLPKITKKGVIYLFIPHRFPYKITLVDSTTVKILVNHSVSLSISLSERTFKKRLTQVKVLEQFVKLIEEDI
;
A
#
# COMPACT_ATOMS: atom_id res chain seq x y z
N MET A 1 3.45 11.51 10.80
CA MET A 1 4.90 11.28 10.62
C MET A 1 5.24 9.90 11.16
N ILE A 2 5.97 9.06 10.40
CA ILE A 2 6.32 7.68 10.80
C ILE A 2 7.83 7.51 10.74
N ILE A 3 8.44 6.99 11.80
CA ILE A 3 9.91 6.82 11.89
C ILE A 3 10.31 5.43 11.40
N VAL A 4 11.26 5.35 10.46
CA VAL A 4 11.78 4.10 9.90
C VAL A 4 13.27 4.22 9.56
N HIS A 5 13.92 3.11 9.18
CA HIS A 5 15.33 3.09 8.78
C HIS A 5 15.52 3.33 7.28
N THR A 6 16.60 4.01 6.91
CA THR A 6 17.11 4.10 5.53
C THR A 6 18.09 2.97 5.23
N GLU A 7 18.45 2.80 3.95
CA GLU A 7 19.57 1.92 3.54
C GLU A 7 20.92 2.31 4.17
N SER A 8 21.07 3.58 4.58
CA SER A 8 22.26 4.10 5.27
C SER A 8 22.24 3.93 6.79
N ASN A 9 21.36 3.07 7.33
CA ASN A 9 21.17 2.83 8.77
C ASN A 9 20.74 4.06 9.60
N ALA A 10 20.31 5.15 8.96
CA ALA A 10 19.78 6.32 9.66
C ALA A 10 18.27 6.19 9.89
N PHE A 11 17.76 6.77 10.98
CA PHE A 11 16.32 6.89 11.19
C PHE A 11 15.79 8.14 10.49
N THR A 12 14.68 8.01 9.78
CA THR A 12 14.04 9.13 9.08
C THR A 12 12.54 9.12 9.31
N ALA A 13 12.00 10.31 9.47
CA ALA A 13 10.58 10.59 9.47
C ALA A 13 10.05 10.56 8.03
N ILE A 14 9.15 9.63 7.72
CA ILE A 14 8.43 9.57 6.46
C ILE A 14 7.09 10.29 6.59
N ASN A 15 6.78 11.12 5.58
CA ASN A 15 5.41 11.55 5.34
C ASN A 15 4.64 10.39 4.71
N TRP A 16 3.56 9.96 5.36
CA TRP A 16 2.76 8.82 4.89
C TRP A 16 2.09 9.08 3.54
N GLU A 17 1.95 10.34 3.15
CA GLU A 17 1.43 10.78 1.85
C GLU A 17 2.42 10.54 0.69
N GLU A 18 3.71 10.35 1.00
CA GLU A 18 4.77 10.06 0.02
C GLU A 18 4.98 8.56 -0.21
N ILE A 19 4.25 7.73 0.54
CA ILE A 19 4.34 6.28 0.43
C ILE A 19 3.57 5.85 -0.81
N ALA A 20 4.28 5.27 -1.76
CA ALA A 20 3.70 4.73 -2.98
C ALA A 20 3.33 3.25 -2.80
N ALA A 21 4.16 2.49 -2.10
CA ALA A 21 3.89 1.09 -1.79
C ALA A 21 4.59 0.62 -0.52
N ILE A 22 4.06 -0.44 0.08
CA ILE A 22 4.75 -1.19 1.13
C ILE A 22 4.62 -2.69 0.88
N GLU A 23 5.61 -3.47 1.29
CA GLU A 23 5.58 -4.92 1.19
C GLU A 23 6.21 -5.62 2.38
N THR A 24 5.82 -6.87 2.60
CA THR A 24 6.52 -7.76 3.54
C THR A 24 7.88 -8.17 2.96
N ILE A 25 8.92 -8.16 3.79
CA ILE A 25 10.24 -8.70 3.43
C ILE A 25 10.23 -10.21 3.72
N GLU A 26 10.51 -11.03 2.71
CA GLU A 26 10.47 -12.50 2.82
C GLU A 26 11.85 -13.16 2.75
N ASN A 27 12.76 -12.62 1.94
CA ASN A 27 14.10 -13.15 1.79
C ASN A 27 15.08 -12.17 2.44
N LYS A 28 15.49 -12.50 3.67
CA LYS A 28 16.56 -11.81 4.39
C LYS A 28 17.90 -12.33 3.84
N ILE A 29 18.24 -11.87 2.64
CA ILE A 29 19.49 -12.27 1.94
C ILE A 29 20.68 -11.52 2.54
N ASP A 30 20.43 -10.37 3.13
CA ASP A 30 21.41 -9.56 3.86
C ASP A 30 21.14 -9.73 5.36
N GLU A 31 22.17 -10.17 6.11
CA GLU A 31 22.12 -10.30 7.58
C GLU A 31 21.72 -8.97 8.25
N ARG A 32 22.03 -7.83 7.62
CA ARG A 32 21.62 -6.50 8.09
C ARG A 32 20.11 -6.26 8.00
N LEU A 33 19.39 -7.04 7.18
CA LEU A 33 17.95 -6.95 7.01
C LEU A 33 17.18 -7.90 7.93
N GLU A 34 17.84 -8.69 8.79
CA GLU A 34 17.17 -9.65 9.67
C GLU A 34 16.20 -9.00 10.66
N ILE A 35 16.44 -7.75 11.03
CA ILE A 35 15.58 -7.02 11.95
C ILE A 35 14.35 -6.40 11.27
N PHE A 36 14.32 -6.32 9.94
CA PHE A 36 13.26 -5.66 9.20
C PHE A 36 12.18 -6.62 8.70
N ALA A 37 10.92 -6.18 8.79
CA ALA A 37 9.75 -6.94 8.39
C ALA A 37 8.98 -6.29 7.23
N THR A 38 9.16 -4.98 7.04
CA THR A 38 8.46 -4.20 6.01
C THR A 38 9.46 -3.37 5.21
N ARG A 39 9.31 -3.38 3.89
CA ARG A 39 9.96 -2.45 2.97
C ARG A 39 8.93 -1.42 2.50
N ILE A 40 9.32 -0.16 2.50
CA ILE A 40 8.48 0.99 2.18
C ILE A 40 9.10 1.70 1.00
N TYR A 41 8.32 1.89 -0.04
CA TYR A 41 8.72 2.57 -1.26
C TYR A 41 8.07 3.94 -1.28
N THR A 42 8.90 4.98 -1.28
CA THR A 42 8.47 6.33 -1.65
C THR A 42 8.88 6.61 -3.09
N TYR A 43 8.52 7.78 -3.61
CA TYR A 43 8.94 8.18 -4.95
C TYR A 43 10.46 8.34 -5.08
N GLU A 44 11.14 8.72 -4.00
CA GLU A 44 12.58 9.04 -4.04
C GLU A 44 13.44 7.97 -3.39
N ASN A 45 12.91 7.23 -2.41
CA ASN A 45 13.70 6.43 -1.50
C ASN A 45 13.05 5.10 -1.16
N ILE A 46 13.88 4.16 -0.71
CA ILE A 46 13.45 2.90 -0.11
C ILE A 46 13.81 2.93 1.37
N TYR A 47 12.84 2.57 2.19
CA TYR A 47 12.99 2.50 3.63
C TYR A 47 12.60 1.13 4.17
N TYR A 48 13.11 0.83 5.36
CA TYR A 48 12.95 -0.45 6.02
C TYR A 48 12.41 -0.23 7.43
N SER A 49 11.46 -1.06 7.84
CA SER A 49 10.86 -0.98 9.17
C SER A 49 10.89 -2.36 9.85
N PRO A 50 11.24 -2.40 11.16
CA PRO A 50 11.09 -3.62 11.95
C PRO A 50 9.63 -3.96 12.23
N LEU A 51 8.71 -3.01 12.01
CA LEU A 51 7.28 -3.26 12.14
C LEU A 51 6.81 -4.17 11.01
N SER A 52 5.91 -5.09 11.34
CA SER A 52 5.16 -5.82 10.33
C SER A 52 4.25 -4.87 9.55
N VAL A 53 3.90 -5.24 8.31
CA VAL A 53 3.03 -4.43 7.44
C VAL A 53 1.72 -4.06 8.13
N GLU A 54 1.10 -5.00 8.87
CA GLU A 54 -0.13 -4.72 9.63
C GLU A 54 0.08 -3.69 10.74
N ARG A 55 1.18 -3.80 11.52
CA ARG A 55 1.49 -2.82 12.57
C ARG A 55 1.80 -1.45 11.99
N PHE A 56 2.53 -1.42 10.87
CA PHE A 56 2.84 -0.19 10.15
C PHE A 56 1.56 0.50 9.64
N LEU A 57 0.68 -0.24 8.96
CA LEU A 57 -0.61 0.28 8.50
C LEU A 57 -1.50 0.69 9.67
N ASN A 58 -1.49 -0.04 10.78
CA ASN A 58 -2.26 0.35 11.96
C ASN A 58 -1.76 1.67 12.56
N ALA A 59 -0.45 1.88 12.62
CA ALA A 59 0.11 3.15 13.05
C ALA A 59 -0.33 4.30 12.13
N ILE A 60 -0.34 4.10 10.81
CA ILE A 60 -0.89 5.07 9.86
C ILE A 60 -2.37 5.35 10.15
N CYS A 61 -3.20 4.31 10.26
CA CYS A 61 -4.64 4.48 10.48
C CYS A 61 -4.94 5.25 11.78
N GLN A 62 -4.14 5.01 12.82
CA GLN A 62 -4.29 5.66 14.12
C GLN A 62 -4.03 7.17 14.07
N LEU A 63 -3.17 7.65 13.16
CA LEU A 63 -2.99 9.08 12.91
C LEU A 63 -4.29 9.75 12.44
N GLY A 64 -5.12 9.00 11.71
CA GLY A 64 -6.47 9.42 11.31
C GLY A 64 -7.57 8.90 12.24
N GLY A 65 -7.28 8.66 13.52
CA GLY A 65 -8.29 8.36 14.55
C GLY A 65 -8.96 6.98 14.45
N ALA A 66 -8.43 6.02 13.70
CA ALA A 66 -9.07 4.70 13.56
C ALA A 66 -8.04 3.55 13.51
N THR A 67 -8.49 2.32 13.76
CA THR A 67 -7.61 1.14 13.67
C THR A 67 -7.59 0.55 12.26
N TYR A 68 -6.50 -0.12 11.91
CA TYR A 68 -6.41 -0.89 10.66
C TYR A 68 -7.61 -1.83 10.48
N ARG A 69 -7.94 -2.60 11.53
CA ARG A 69 -9.04 -3.58 11.49
C ARG A 69 -10.40 -2.89 11.29
N GLY A 70 -10.64 -1.77 11.97
CA GLY A 70 -11.86 -0.99 11.82
C GLY A 70 -12.06 -0.52 10.38
N ARG A 71 -11.01 0.07 9.79
CA ARG A 71 -11.07 0.57 8.40
C ARG A 71 -11.19 -0.55 7.36
N VAL A 72 -10.49 -1.67 7.54
CA VAL A 72 -10.68 -2.86 6.68
C VAL A 72 -12.11 -3.39 6.78
N SER A 73 -12.68 -3.44 7.98
CA SER A 73 -14.06 -3.90 8.19
C SER A 73 -15.07 -2.99 7.50
N ALA A 74 -14.92 -1.66 7.64
CA ALA A 74 -15.74 -0.67 6.96
C ALA A 74 -15.67 -0.82 5.42
N ALA A 75 -14.46 -0.90 4.87
CA ALA A 75 -14.28 -1.05 3.42
C ALA A 75 -14.87 -2.37 2.88
N ARG A 76 -14.77 -3.48 3.63
CA ARG A 76 -15.42 -4.74 3.27
C ARG A 76 -16.94 -4.61 3.19
N ARG A 77 -17.54 -3.89 4.14
CA ARG A 77 -18.99 -3.65 4.16
C ARG A 77 -19.43 -2.82 2.97
N ILE A 78 -18.74 -1.70 2.70
CA ILE A 78 -19.01 -0.80 1.57
C ILE A 78 -18.91 -1.55 0.23
N LEU A 79 -17.81 -2.26 0.03
CA LEU A 79 -17.51 -2.92 -1.25
C LEU A 79 -18.10 -4.35 -1.37
N ARG A 80 -18.81 -4.82 -0.34
CA ARG A 80 -19.35 -6.19 -0.24
C ARG A 80 -18.29 -7.27 -0.49
N LEU A 81 -17.09 -7.08 0.06
CA LEU A 81 -15.93 -7.97 -0.13
C LEU A 81 -15.70 -8.90 1.06
N LYS A 82 -15.48 -10.19 0.80
CA LYS A 82 -15.13 -11.18 1.83
C LYS A 82 -13.67 -11.09 2.29
N ARG A 83 -12.73 -10.74 1.40
CA ARG A 83 -11.28 -10.74 1.68
C ARG A 83 -10.58 -9.59 0.97
N ARG A 84 -9.44 -9.17 1.54
CA ARG A 84 -8.50 -8.17 0.98
C ARG A 84 -9.21 -6.92 0.43
N ALA A 85 -9.97 -6.22 1.26
CA ALA A 85 -10.54 -4.94 0.85
C ALA A 85 -9.44 -3.88 0.73
N PRO A 86 -9.54 -2.94 -0.22
CA PRO A 86 -8.80 -1.68 -0.15
C PRO A 86 -9.00 -1.01 1.20
N LEU A 87 -7.97 -0.34 1.69
CA LEU A 87 -7.93 0.30 2.99
C LEU A 87 -7.86 1.81 2.79
N LEU A 88 -8.86 2.53 3.26
CA LEU A 88 -8.82 3.99 3.28
C LEU A 88 -7.82 4.45 4.35
N ILE A 89 -6.85 5.27 3.97
CA ILE A 89 -5.73 5.73 4.79
C ILE A 89 -5.95 7.18 5.27
N GLY A 90 -6.33 8.07 4.37
CA GLY A 90 -6.55 9.49 4.68
C GLY A 90 -7.69 10.06 3.85
N TYR A 91 -8.24 11.19 4.28
CA TYR A 91 -9.46 11.79 3.72
C TYR A 91 -9.17 13.06 2.90
N ALA A 92 -8.17 13.88 3.23
CA ALA A 92 -7.91 15.15 2.53
C ALA A 92 -6.40 15.45 2.35
N PRO A 93 -5.99 16.22 1.32
CA PRO A 93 -6.81 16.81 0.25
C PRO A 93 -7.16 15.83 -0.89
N THR A 94 -6.55 14.66 -0.91
CA THR A 94 -6.93 13.54 -1.79
C THR A 94 -7.04 12.30 -0.93
N SER A 95 -8.16 11.59 -1.00
CA SER A 95 -8.32 10.34 -0.25
C SER A 95 -7.19 9.38 -0.64
N ILE A 96 -6.43 8.85 0.31
CA ILE A 96 -5.38 7.86 0.01
C ILE A 96 -5.91 6.49 0.39
N ILE A 97 -5.83 5.52 -0.52
CA ILE A 97 -6.36 4.17 -0.38
C ILE A 97 -5.22 3.17 -0.64
N ALA A 98 -4.88 2.38 0.38
CA ALA A 98 -3.94 1.28 0.25
C ALA A 98 -4.66 0.04 -0.31
N LEU A 99 -4.35 -0.33 -1.54
CA LEU A 99 -4.86 -1.50 -2.25
C LEU A 99 -3.97 -2.72 -1.97
N PRO A 100 -4.46 -3.76 -1.25
CA PRO A 100 -3.70 -4.99 -1.08
C PRO A 100 -3.67 -5.83 -2.35
N LEU A 101 -2.48 -6.26 -2.74
CA LEU A 101 -2.16 -7.06 -3.91
C LEU A 101 -1.29 -8.27 -3.53
N PRO A 102 -1.50 -9.44 -4.15
CA PRO A 102 -0.64 -10.59 -3.93
C PRO A 102 0.77 -10.33 -4.46
N LYS A 103 1.78 -10.71 -3.69
CA LYS A 103 3.15 -10.81 -4.19
C LYS A 103 3.27 -11.99 -5.15
N ILE A 104 4.33 -11.98 -5.98
CA ILE A 104 4.70 -13.14 -6.79
C ILE A 104 5.12 -14.31 -5.90
N THR A 105 5.76 -14.00 -4.78
CA THR A 105 6.10 -14.98 -3.78
C THR A 105 4.83 -15.53 -3.11
N LYS A 106 4.86 -16.80 -2.69
CA LYS A 106 3.70 -17.47 -2.08
C LYS A 106 3.29 -16.89 -0.72
N LYS A 107 4.14 -16.05 -0.12
CA LYS A 107 3.90 -15.41 1.18
C LYS A 107 3.88 -13.89 0.95
N GLY A 108 3.24 -13.14 1.83
CA GLY A 108 3.25 -11.68 1.77
C GLY A 108 2.17 -11.01 0.91
N VAL A 109 2.09 -9.70 1.10
CA VAL A 109 1.16 -8.78 0.43
C VAL A 109 1.92 -7.49 0.12
N ILE A 110 1.66 -6.93 -1.06
CA ILE A 110 2.03 -5.55 -1.40
C ILE A 110 0.79 -4.70 -1.18
N TYR A 111 0.94 -3.57 -0.51
CA TYR A 111 -0.08 -2.53 -0.47
C TYR A 111 0.37 -1.39 -1.38
N LEU A 112 -0.42 -1.12 -2.42
CA LEU A 112 -0.22 -0.01 -3.35
C LEU A 112 -1.10 1.16 -2.92
N PHE A 113 -0.55 2.36 -2.74
CA PHE A 113 -1.30 3.52 -2.24
C PHE A 113 -1.88 4.32 -3.43
N ILE A 114 -3.17 4.64 -3.42
CA ILE A 114 -3.91 5.21 -4.56
C ILE A 114 -4.98 6.19 -4.07
N PRO A 115 -5.21 7.35 -4.71
CA PRO A 115 -4.31 8.10 -5.56
C PRO A 115 -3.00 8.38 -4.85
N HIS A 116 -1.91 8.12 -5.55
CA HIS A 116 -0.64 8.69 -5.19
C HIS A 116 -0.45 9.94 -6.03
N ARG A 117 0.30 10.93 -5.51
CA ARG A 117 0.62 12.18 -6.22
C ARG A 117 1.30 11.96 -7.58
N PHE A 118 1.80 10.74 -7.83
CA PHE A 118 2.49 10.34 -9.05
C PHE A 118 1.79 9.15 -9.74
N PRO A 119 1.62 9.18 -11.08
CA PRO A 119 0.98 8.10 -11.82
C PRO A 119 1.86 6.85 -11.86
N TYR A 120 1.28 5.71 -11.52
CA TYR A 120 1.91 4.40 -11.73
C TYR A 120 1.90 4.02 -13.21
N LYS A 121 3.01 3.48 -13.71
CA LYS A 121 3.00 2.79 -15.02
C LYS A 121 2.82 1.29 -14.79
N ILE A 122 1.79 0.73 -15.39
CA ILE A 122 1.46 -0.68 -15.30
C ILE A 122 1.82 -1.35 -16.62
N THR A 123 2.65 -2.39 -16.57
CA THR A 123 3.01 -3.19 -17.74
C THR A 123 2.72 -4.66 -17.46
N LEU A 124 2.15 -5.36 -18.44
CA LEU A 124 2.02 -6.81 -18.37
C LEU A 124 3.35 -7.46 -18.65
N VAL A 125 3.71 -8.42 -17.80
CA VAL A 125 4.86 -9.30 -18.04
C VAL A 125 4.38 -10.57 -18.73
N ASP A 126 3.28 -11.13 -18.24
CA ASP A 126 2.62 -12.31 -18.81
C ASP A 126 1.10 -12.30 -18.48
N SER A 127 0.38 -13.38 -18.77
CA SER A 127 -1.08 -13.49 -18.54
C SER A 127 -1.49 -13.47 -17.06
N THR A 128 -0.55 -13.69 -16.15
CA THR A 128 -0.73 -13.83 -14.70
C THR A 128 0.14 -12.90 -13.87
N THR A 129 1.01 -12.10 -14.50
CA THR A 129 1.97 -11.23 -13.84
C THR A 129 1.87 -9.80 -14.37
N VAL A 130 1.70 -8.88 -13.43
CA VAL A 130 1.72 -7.43 -13.69
C VAL A 130 2.97 -6.84 -13.04
N LYS A 131 3.62 -5.90 -13.73
CA LYS A 131 4.69 -5.07 -13.19
C LYS A 131 4.18 -3.65 -13.01
N ILE A 132 4.32 -3.12 -11.81
CA ILE A 132 4.01 -1.74 -11.44
C ILE A 132 5.33 -0.99 -11.32
N LEU A 133 5.54 0.00 -12.17
CA LEU A 133 6.62 0.96 -12.02
C LEU A 133 6.15 2.05 -11.05
N VAL A 134 6.81 2.13 -9.90
CA VAL A 134 6.50 3.06 -8.81
C VAL A 134 7.20 4.40 -9.05
N ASN A 135 8.45 4.36 -9.52
CA ASN A 135 9.25 5.50 -9.97
C ASN A 135 10.24 5.00 -11.05
N HIS A 136 11.16 5.85 -11.51
CA HIS A 136 12.14 5.48 -12.55
C HIS A 136 13.07 4.32 -12.18
N SER A 137 13.29 4.03 -10.89
CA SER A 137 14.25 3.04 -10.38
C SER A 137 13.59 1.83 -9.70
N VAL A 138 12.31 1.90 -9.36
CA VAL A 138 11.60 0.93 -8.53
C VAL A 138 10.43 0.34 -9.30
N SER A 139 10.45 -0.98 -9.42
CA SER A 139 9.35 -1.75 -9.98
C SER A 139 8.94 -2.89 -9.06
N LEU A 140 7.64 -3.08 -8.91
CA LEU A 140 7.01 -4.12 -8.12
C LEU A 140 6.33 -5.12 -9.06
N SER A 141 6.59 -6.40 -8.85
CA SER A 141 5.97 -7.45 -9.64
C SER A 141 4.94 -8.19 -8.78
N ILE A 142 3.72 -8.33 -9.31
CA ILE A 142 2.56 -8.87 -8.59
C ILE A 142 1.95 -10.02 -9.39
N SER A 143 1.50 -11.06 -8.68
CA SER A 143 0.88 -12.24 -9.30
C SER A 143 -0.63 -12.06 -9.41
N LEU A 144 -1.05 -11.38 -10.48
CA LEU A 144 -2.42 -11.41 -10.95
C LEU A 144 -2.53 -11.05 -12.44
N SER A 145 -3.62 -11.51 -13.06
CA SER A 145 -3.97 -11.12 -14.41
C SER A 145 -4.37 -9.65 -14.51
N GLU A 146 -4.19 -9.05 -15.70
CA GLU A 146 -4.61 -7.68 -16.00
C GLU A 146 -6.08 -7.42 -15.64
N ARG A 147 -6.97 -8.35 -16.02
CA ARG A 147 -8.40 -8.27 -15.76
C ARG A 147 -8.69 -8.20 -14.27
N THR A 148 -8.00 -9.02 -13.48
CA THR A 148 -8.11 -8.99 -12.02
C THR A 148 -7.62 -7.65 -11.49
N PHE A 149 -6.51 -7.14 -12.02
CA PHE A 149 -5.93 -5.88 -11.56
C PHE A 149 -6.84 -4.70 -11.84
N LYS A 150 -7.40 -4.61 -13.06
CA LYS A 150 -8.42 -3.62 -13.43
C LYS A 150 -9.62 -3.67 -12.50
N LYS A 151 -10.14 -4.87 -12.18
CA LYS A 151 -11.24 -5.03 -11.21
C LYS A 151 -10.87 -4.50 -9.83
N ARG A 152 -9.63 -4.70 -9.39
CA ARG A 152 -9.13 -4.19 -8.09
C ARG A 152 -9.02 -2.66 -8.10
N LEU A 153 -8.59 -2.06 -9.20
CA LEU A 153 -8.61 -0.60 -9.36
C LEU A 153 -10.04 -0.03 -9.37
N THR A 154 -11.01 -0.71 -10.00
CA THR A 154 -12.42 -0.30 -9.94
C THR A 154 -12.93 -0.27 -8.49
N GLN A 155 -12.54 -1.24 -7.65
CA GLN A 155 -12.93 -1.26 -6.22
C GLN A 155 -12.39 -0.05 -5.46
N VAL A 156 -11.18 0.39 -5.79
CA VAL A 156 -10.59 1.61 -5.21
C VAL A 156 -11.40 2.83 -5.61
N LYS A 157 -11.74 2.97 -6.90
CA LYS A 157 -12.57 4.09 -7.39
C LYS A 157 -13.94 4.15 -6.73
N VAL A 158 -14.59 3.00 -6.54
CA VAL A 158 -15.89 2.94 -5.84
C VAL A 158 -15.76 3.38 -4.38
N LEU A 159 -14.69 2.95 -3.69
CA LEU A 159 -14.43 3.38 -2.32
C LEU A 159 -14.15 4.89 -2.25
N GLU A 160 -13.37 5.42 -3.19
CA GLU A 160 -13.06 6.85 -3.31
C GLU A 160 -14.33 7.67 -3.54
N GLN A 161 -15.21 7.25 -4.46
CA GLN A 161 -16.50 7.92 -4.70
C GLN A 161 -17.39 7.91 -3.46
N PHE A 162 -17.45 6.79 -2.74
CA PHE A 162 -18.23 6.70 -1.51
C PHE A 162 -17.73 7.67 -0.43
N VAL A 163 -16.41 7.86 -0.33
CA VAL A 163 -15.82 8.83 0.61
C VAL A 163 -16.19 10.25 0.23
N LYS A 164 -16.07 10.61 -1.06
CA LYS A 164 -16.43 11.96 -1.54
C LYS A 164 -17.89 12.31 -1.26
N LEU A 165 -18.82 11.37 -1.48
CA LEU A 165 -20.23 11.58 -1.17
C LEU A 165 -20.46 11.90 0.33
N ILE A 166 -19.75 11.21 1.23
CA ILE A 166 -19.84 11.49 2.67
C ILE A 166 -19.27 12.87 3.01
N GLU A 167 -18.21 13.30 2.34
CA GLU A 167 -17.59 14.61 2.57
C GLU A 167 -18.47 15.77 2.06
N GLU A 168 -19.24 15.56 0.99
CA GLU A 168 -20.17 16.56 0.45
C GLU A 168 -21.47 16.70 1.28
N ASP A 169 -21.84 15.66 2.04
CA ASP A 169 -23.04 15.62 2.89
C ASP A 169 -22.83 16.23 4.30
N ILE A 170 -21.60 16.67 4.64
CA ILE A 170 -21.21 17.27 5.95
C ILE A 170 -20.96 18.77 5.80
#